data_AF-A0A3D5WLY9-F1
#
_entry.id   AF-A0A3D5WLY9-F1
#
_cell.length_a   1.000
_cell.length_b   1.000
_cell.length_c   1.000
_cell.angle_alpha   90.00
_cell.angle_beta   90.00
_cell.angle_gamma   90.00
#
_symmetry.space_group_name_H-M   'P 1'
#
loop_
_entity.id
_entity.type
_entity.pdbx_description
1 polymer ?
#
loop_
_entity_poly.entity_id
_entity_poly.type
_entity_poly.pdbx_seq_one_letter_code
_entity_poly.pdbx_strand_id
1 'polypeptide(L)' 'VIEVNPRVSRSSALASKATGYPIAKVSAKIALGYTLDEIPNAVTGKTYASFEPALDYVVVKIPRLPFD' A
#
# COMPACT_ATOMS: atom_id res chain seq x y z
N VAL A 1 8.04 -14.35 -14.72
CA VAL A 1 6.80 -13.58 -14.46
C VAL A 1 5.64 -14.54 -14.57
N ILE A 2 4.76 -14.62 -13.55
CA ILE A 2 3.60 -15.53 -13.56
C ILE A 2 2.33 -14.78 -14.01
N GLU A 3 1.99 -13.68 -13.33
CA GLU A 3 0.83 -12.85 -13.68
C GLU A 3 1.04 -11.40 -13.23
N VAL A 4 0.21 -10.49 -13.75
CA VAL A 4 0.10 -9.10 -13.29
C VAL A 4 -1.37 -8.77 -13.08
N ASN A 5 -1.69 -8.15 -11.96
CA ASN A 5 -3.04 -7.67 -11.64
C ASN A 5 -3.05 -6.14 -11.76
N PRO A 6 -3.63 -5.54 -12.83
CA PRO A 6 -3.63 -4.09 -13.04
C PRO A 6 -4.70 -3.37 -12.20
N ARG A 7 -4.81 -3.74 -10.92
CA ARG A 7 -5.77 -3.18 -9.96
C ARG A 7 -5.28 -3.42 -8.54
N VAL A 8 -5.91 -2.75 -7.59
CA VAL A 8 -5.77 -3.10 -6.17
C VAL A 8 -6.25 -4.53 -5.91
N SER A 9 -5.58 -5.21 -4.98
CA SER A 9 -5.78 -6.63 -4.68
C SER A 9 -5.80 -6.88 -3.17
N ARG A 10 -6.12 -8.12 -2.78
CA ARG A 10 -5.97 -8.55 -1.37
C ARG A 10 -4.54 -8.36 -0.87
N SER A 11 -3.55 -8.51 -1.75
CA SER A 11 -2.13 -8.29 -1.42
C SER A 11 -1.78 -6.82 -1.28
N SER A 12 -2.35 -5.91 -2.09
CA SER A 12 -2.14 -4.47 -1.90
C SER A 12 -2.79 -3.97 -0.61
N ALA A 13 -3.94 -4.53 -0.22
CA ALA A 13 -4.57 -4.24 1.07
C ALA A 13 -3.68 -4.70 2.23
N LEU A 14 -3.12 -5.92 2.17
CA LEU A 14 -2.15 -6.43 3.13
C LEU A 14 -0.93 -5.51 3.21
N ALA A 15 -0.31 -5.17 2.08
CA ALA A 15 0.87 -4.32 2.02
C ALA A 15 0.60 -2.92 2.60
N SER A 16 -0.59 -2.36 2.35
CA SER A 16 -0.98 -1.06 2.93
C SER A 16 -1.07 -1.10 4.45
N LYS A 17 -1.55 -2.22 5.01
CA LYS A 17 -1.59 -2.42 6.47
C LYS A 17 -0.21 -2.72 7.04
N ALA A 18 0.59 -3.49 6.33
CA ALA A 18 1.93 -3.88 6.75
C ALA A 18 2.91 -2.70 6.78
N THR A 19 2.73 -1.71 5.91
CA THR A 19 3.66 -0.57 5.79
C THR A 19 3.11 0.75 6.32
N GLY A 20 1.81 0.83 6.59
CA GLY A 20 1.12 2.10 6.83
C GLY A 20 0.95 2.96 5.56
N TYR A 21 1.47 2.54 4.41
CA TYR A 21 1.37 3.28 3.16
C TYR A 21 0.01 3.04 2.48
N PRO A 22 -0.84 4.07 2.30
CA PRO A 22 -2.21 3.87 1.84
C PRO A 22 -2.30 3.73 0.31
N ILE A 23 -1.91 2.56 -0.24
CA ILE A 23 -1.78 2.30 -1.70
C ILE A 23 -3.05 2.73 -2.45
N ALA A 24 -4.23 2.29 -2.03
CA ALA A 24 -5.48 2.61 -2.72
C ALA A 24 -5.78 4.13 -2.78
N LYS A 25 -5.45 4.86 -1.70
CA LYS A 25 -5.67 6.31 -1.62
C LYS A 25 -4.68 7.07 -2.50
N VAL A 26 -3.42 6.64 -2.52
CA VAL A 26 -2.39 7.22 -3.38
C VAL A 26 -2.72 6.92 -4.85
N SER A 27 -3.07 5.68 -5.19
CA SER A 27 -3.47 5.30 -6.55
C SER A 27 -4.68 6.11 -7.06
N ALA A 28 -5.66 6.38 -6.20
CA ALA A 28 -6.80 7.22 -6.57
C ALA A 28 -6.39 8.65 -6.92
N LYS A 29 -5.41 9.23 -6.20
CA LYS A 29 -4.87 10.56 -6.53
C LYS A 29 -4.03 10.53 -7.80
N ILE A 30 -3.23 9.50 -8.00
CA ILE A 30 -2.47 9.32 -9.26
C ILE A 30 -3.43 9.25 -10.46
N ALA A 31 -4.57 8.56 -10.32
CA ALA A 31 -5.59 8.52 -11.37
C ALA A 31 -6.21 9.89 -11.68
N LEU A 32 -6.13 10.86 -10.77
CA LEU A 32 -6.54 12.25 -10.98
C LEU A 32 -5.43 13.12 -11.59
N GLY A 33 -4.27 12.56 -11.90
CA GLY A 33 -3.14 13.25 -12.52
C GLY A 33 -2.05 13.73 -11.56
N TYR A 34 -2.15 13.42 -10.26
CA TYR A 34 -1.11 13.77 -9.29
C TYR A 34 0.13 12.89 -9.45
N THR A 35 1.31 13.46 -9.19
CA THR A 35 2.56 12.71 -9.07
C THR A 35 2.83 12.30 -7.62
N LEU A 36 3.75 11.35 -7.40
CA LEU A 36 4.04 10.82 -6.05
C LEU A 36 4.65 11.86 -5.10
N ASP A 37 5.40 12.81 -5.64
CA ASP A 37 6.03 13.92 -4.93
C ASP A 37 5.05 15.05 -4.57
N GLU A 38 3.84 15.07 -5.14
CA GLU A 38 2.78 16.02 -4.77
C GLU A 38 1.88 15.49 -3.65
N ILE A 39 1.87 14.18 -3.43
CA ILE A 39 0.97 13.52 -2.48
C ILE A 39 1.63 13.48 -1.10
N PRO A 40 1.09 14.16 -0.07
CA PRO A 40 1.67 14.10 1.27
C PRO A 40 1.45 12.72 1.91
N ASN A 41 2.46 12.26 2.64
CA ASN A 41 2.40 11.03 3.42
C ASN A 41 1.48 11.23 4.64
N ALA A 42 0.40 10.44 4.69
CA ALA A 42 -0.59 10.52 5.75
C ALA A 42 -0.08 10.05 7.13
N VAL A 43 1.00 9.27 7.19
CA VAL A 43 1.52 8.70 8.45
C VAL A 43 2.51 9.67 9.10
N THR A 44 3.51 10.13 8.35
CA THR A 44 4.56 11.02 8.89
C THR A 44 4.15 12.49 8.90
N GLY A 45 3.24 12.90 8.00
CA GLY A 45 2.78 14.29 7.85
C GLY A 45 3.84 15.29 7.37
N LYS A 46 5.10 14.85 7.24
CA LYS A 46 6.26 15.70 6.89
C LYS A 46 6.92 15.29 5.58
N THR A 47 6.66 14.08 5.09
CA THR A 47 7.24 13.56 3.86
C THR A 47 6.15 13.37 2.78
N TYR A 48 6.57 13.07 1.55
CA TYR A 48 5.67 12.79 0.43
C TYR A 48 5.49 11.28 0.21
N ALA A 49 4.64 10.90 -0.75
CA ALA A 49 4.38 9.52 -1.13
C ALA A 49 5.50 8.94 -2.01
N SER A 50 6.40 9.77 -2.54
CA SER A 50 7.59 9.36 -3.28
C SER A 50 8.70 8.81 -2.37
N PHE A 51 8.45 7.64 -1.76
CA PHE A 51 9.44 6.91 -0.97
C PHE A 51 9.09 5.43 -0.90
N GLU A 52 10.09 4.61 -0.54
CA GLU A 52 9.90 3.20 -0.23
C GLU A 52 9.83 3.02 1.30
N PRO A 53 8.75 2.44 1.85
CA PRO A 53 8.65 2.20 3.30
C PRO A 53 9.71 1.21 3.80
N ALA A 54 10.46 1.60 4.83
CA ALA A 54 11.36 0.72 5.57
C ALA A 54 10.68 0.23 6.85
N LEU A 55 10.74 -1.09 7.10
CA LEU A 55 10.10 -1.73 8.26
C LEU A 55 11.16 -2.23 9.24
N ASP A 56 10.95 -1.99 10.52
CA ASP A 56 11.73 -2.49 11.65
C ASP A 56 11.03 -3.66 12.38
N TYR A 57 9.98 -4.21 11.77
CA TYR A 57 9.21 -5.35 12.27
C TYR A 57 8.86 -6.33 11.14
N VAL A 58 8.39 -7.51 11.53
CA VAL A 58 7.93 -8.58 10.61
C VAL A 58 6.41 -8.67 10.64
N VAL A 59 5.78 -8.78 9.46
CA VAL A 59 4.33 -8.98 9.31
C VAL A 59 4.05 -10.38 8.79
N VAL A 60 3.13 -11.08 9.46
CA VAL A 60 2.71 -12.43 9.09
C VAL A 60 1.23 -12.42 8.73
N LYS A 61 0.88 -13.04 7.60
CA LYS A 61 -0.51 -13.27 7.17
C LYS A 61 -0.81 -14.76 7.16
N ILE A 62 -1.81 -15.17 7.92
CA ILE A 62 -2.33 -16.54 7.93
C ILE A 62 -3.77 -16.50 7.39
N PRO A 63 -4.14 -17.32 6.38
CA PRO A 63 -5.51 -17.38 5.91
C PRO A 63 -6.41 -18.03 6.96
N ARG A 64 -7.61 -17.49 7.16
CA ARG A 64 -8.65 -18.17 7.92
C ARG A 64 -9.33 -19.20 7.02
N LEU A 65 -9.24 -20.46 7.40
CA LEU A 65 -9.91 -21.57 6.72
C LEU A 65 -11.28 -21.81 7.40
N PRO A 66 -12.37 -22.03 6.65
CA PRO A 66 -13.70 -22.27 7.22
C PRO A 66 -13.85 -23.74 7.58
N PHE A 67 -13.40 -24.12 8.77
CA PHE A 67 -13.52 -25.49 9.30
C PHE A 67 -14.53 -25.60 10.45
N ASP A 68 -15.15 -24.48 10.76
CA ASP A 68 -16.33 -24.29 11.60
C ASP A 68 -17.61 -24.68 10.87
#